data_AF-A0A2L2YQW4-F1
#
_entry.id   AF-A0A2L2YQW4-F1
#
_cell.length_a   1.000
_cell.length_b   1.000
_cell.length_c   1.000
_cell.angle_alpha   90.00
_cell.angle_beta   90.00
_cell.angle_gamma   90.00
#
_symmetry.space_group_name_H-M   'P 1'
#
loop_
_entity.id
_entity.type
_entity.pdbx_description
1 polymer ?
#
loop_
_entity_poly.entity_id
_entity_poly.type
_entity_poly.pdbx_seq_one_letter_code
_entity_poly.pdbx_strand_id
1 'polypeptide(L)'
;TDYYYRPLALMIEVSNLRSEALKYNSTCLNSELEMDFINNYLRNFAKTMDKRPYFAFAMQSTLTHDVLNYASYADAPTVRLLKALDDDGSLNNTLLVIFSDHGIRYGDMRYTYIGKFEERMPFMYMHIPKWFLNQNPDIERNMIMNQDRLITLFDIHATLKHLLHLKNQVSLEDSYEFGMRRFNEIPDSRTCED
;
A
#
# COMPACT_ATOMS: atom_id res chain seq x y z
N THR A 1 -8.26 16.66 2.46
CA THR A 1 -8.03 15.76 3.59
C THR A 1 -7.43 16.59 4.70
N ASP A 2 -8.07 16.68 5.85
CA ASP A 2 -7.64 17.60 6.92
C ASP A 2 -6.38 17.11 7.64
N TYR A 3 -6.05 15.82 7.49
CA TYR A 3 -4.93 15.17 8.13
C TYR A 3 -4.18 14.30 7.12
N TYR A 4 -2.87 14.51 7.01
CA TYR A 4 -2.01 13.81 6.07
C TYR A 4 -0.61 13.61 6.66
N TYR A 5 0.06 12.51 6.33
CA TYR A 5 1.41 12.21 6.85
C TYR A 5 2.48 13.16 6.31
N ARG A 6 2.28 13.70 5.10
CA ARG A 6 3.30 14.48 4.38
C ARG A 6 3.92 15.65 5.15
N PRO A 7 3.18 16.52 5.86
CA PRO A 7 3.80 17.58 6.65
C PRO A 7 4.79 17.04 7.69
N LEU A 8 4.47 15.93 8.37
CA LEU A 8 5.39 15.29 9.30
C LEU A 8 6.62 14.73 8.58
N ALA A 9 6.43 14.05 7.44
CA ALA A 9 7.55 13.54 6.63
C ALA A 9 8.50 14.65 6.18
N LEU A 10 7.97 15.78 5.71
CA LEU A 10 8.77 16.94 5.29
C LEU A 10 9.55 17.55 6.46
N MET A 11 8.93 17.61 7.64
CA MET A 11 9.61 18.11 8.84
C MET A 11 10.73 17.17 9.31
N ILE A 12 10.53 15.86 9.22
CA ILE A 12 11.58 14.87 9.51
C ILE A 12 12.75 15.06 8.54
N GLU A 13 12.47 15.23 7.25
CA GLU A 13 13.49 15.37 6.21
C GLU A 13 14.43 16.55 6.43
N VAL A 14 13.92 17.68 6.93
CA VAL A 14 14.74 18.87 7.22
C VAL A 14 15.27 18.93 8.66
N SER A 15 15.02 17.89 9.47
CA SER A 15 15.39 17.88 10.88
C SER A 15 16.81 17.36 11.12
N ASN A 16 17.36 17.67 12.31
CA ASN A 16 18.61 17.07 12.77
C ASN A 16 18.52 15.54 12.90
N LEU A 17 17.32 14.96 13.08
CA LEU A 17 17.13 13.52 13.15
C LEU A 17 17.52 12.85 11.83
N ARG A 18 17.06 13.40 10.69
CA ARG A 18 17.43 12.90 9.35
C ARG A 18 18.90 13.16 9.07
N SER A 19 19.41 14.35 9.36
CA SER A 19 20.83 14.68 9.14
C SER A 19 21.77 13.73 9.87
N GLU A 20 21.51 13.41 11.14
CA GLU A 20 22.30 12.43 11.88
C GLU A 20 22.13 11.01 11.34
N ALA A 21 20.91 10.60 10.97
CA ALA A 21 20.69 9.29 10.36
C ALA A 21 21.51 9.09 9.07
N LEU A 22 21.53 10.10 8.20
CA LEU A 22 22.29 10.09 6.95
C LEU A 22 23.80 10.01 7.20
N LYS A 23 24.32 10.70 8.23
CA LYS A 23 25.74 10.67 8.59
C LYS A 23 26.25 9.26 8.92
N TYR A 24 25.40 8.42 9.52
CA TYR A 24 25.72 7.05 9.89
C TYR A 24 25.14 6.00 8.94
N ASN A 25 24.54 6.42 7.81
CA ASN A 25 23.81 5.54 6.89
C ASN A 25 22.77 4.65 7.63
N SER A 26 22.07 5.26 8.58
CA SER A 26 21.13 4.59 9.48
C SER A 26 19.72 4.56 8.88
N THR A 27 19.05 3.41 9.00
CA THR A 27 17.61 3.28 8.74
C THR A 27 16.74 3.74 9.91
N CYS A 28 17.37 4.15 11.01
CA CYS A 28 16.72 4.63 12.23
C CYS A 28 16.79 6.15 12.33
N LEU A 29 15.69 6.76 12.79
CA LEU A 29 15.65 8.13 13.28
C LEU A 29 15.99 8.09 14.77
N ASN A 30 17.22 8.49 15.13
CA ASN A 30 17.78 8.30 16.46
C ASN A 30 17.75 6.81 16.88
N SER A 31 17.00 6.43 17.92
CA SER A 31 16.91 5.06 18.41
C SER A 31 15.73 4.25 17.87
N GLU A 32 14.89 4.83 17.00
CA GLU A 32 13.69 4.18 16.44
C GLU A 32 13.86 3.91 14.95
N LEU A 33 13.52 2.70 14.50
CA LEU A 33 13.47 2.36 13.08
C LEU A 33 12.44 3.25 12.38
N GLU A 34 12.80 3.90 11.27
CA GLU A 34 11.90 4.83 10.57
C GLU A 34 10.58 4.14 10.14
N MET A 35 10.66 2.87 9.75
CA MET A 35 9.49 2.07 9.43
C MET A 35 8.53 1.90 10.62
N ASP A 36 9.06 1.65 11.82
CA ASP A 36 8.24 1.55 13.05
C ASP A 36 7.59 2.89 13.39
N PHE A 37 8.31 4.00 13.24
CA PHE A 37 7.76 5.34 13.43
C PHE A 37 6.56 5.61 12.51
N ILE A 38 6.69 5.28 11.23
CA ILE A 38 5.61 5.43 10.23
C ILE A 38 4.43 4.50 10.56
N ASN A 39 4.70 3.25 10.91
CA ASN A 39 3.67 2.28 11.30
C ASN A 39 2.91 2.75 12.55
N ASN A 40 3.61 3.30 13.54
CA ASN A 40 3.02 3.87 14.75
C ASN A 40 2.14 5.07 14.42
N TYR A 41 2.56 5.95 13.49
CA TYR A 41 1.72 7.02 12.98
C TYR A 41 0.43 6.49 12.35
N LEU A 42 0.52 5.51 11.44
CA LEU A 42 -0.65 4.92 10.75
C LEU A 42 -1.62 4.28 11.75
N ARG A 43 -1.11 3.51 12.71
CA ARG A 43 -1.91 2.91 13.77
C ARG A 43 -2.64 3.96 14.61
N ASN A 44 -1.91 4.97 15.09
CA ASN A 44 -2.50 6.04 15.90
C ASN A 44 -3.53 6.85 15.12
N PHE A 45 -3.28 7.06 13.83
CA PHE A 45 -4.19 7.73 12.91
C PHE A 45 -5.50 6.95 12.75
N ALA A 46 -5.43 5.66 12.40
CA ALA A 46 -6.60 4.79 12.27
C ALA A 46 -7.44 4.78 13.56
N LYS A 47 -6.78 4.59 14.70
CA LYS A 47 -7.41 4.59 16.02
C LYS A 47 -8.06 5.93 16.38
N THR A 48 -7.45 7.05 16.00
CA THR A 48 -7.98 8.40 16.29
C THR A 48 -9.17 8.74 15.41
N MET A 49 -9.17 8.27 14.16
CA MET A 49 -10.30 8.43 13.26
C MET A 49 -11.48 7.57 13.70
N ASP A 50 -11.23 6.35 14.19
CA ASP A 50 -12.24 5.41 14.72
C ASP A 50 -13.42 5.28 13.74
N LYS A 51 -14.55 5.92 14.04
CA LYS A 51 -15.78 5.87 13.23
C LYS A 51 -15.86 6.93 12.13
N ARG A 52 -14.91 7.86 12.05
CA ARG A 52 -14.88 8.91 11.03
C ARG A 52 -14.33 8.35 9.73
N PRO A 53 -14.97 8.59 8.57
CA PRO A 53 -14.37 8.23 7.29
C PRO A 53 -13.01 8.91 7.11
N TYR A 54 -12.01 8.15 6.68
CA TYR A 54 -10.65 8.65 6.49
C TYR A 54 -9.99 8.05 5.25
N PHE A 55 -8.94 8.74 4.80
CA PHE A 55 -7.98 8.23 3.82
C PHE A 55 -6.57 8.46 4.39
N ALA A 56 -5.80 7.39 4.52
CA ALA A 56 -4.43 7.42 5.00
C ALA A 56 -3.48 6.91 3.92
N PHE A 57 -2.35 7.60 3.75
CA PHE A 57 -1.29 7.18 2.85
C PHE A 57 0.06 7.54 3.48
N ALA A 58 0.96 6.57 3.53
CA ALA A 58 2.35 6.74 3.91
C ALA A 58 3.22 5.86 3.02
N MET A 59 4.39 6.38 2.66
CA MET A 59 5.38 5.67 1.84
C MET A 59 6.59 5.34 2.71
N GLN A 60 7.07 4.11 2.61
CA GLN A 60 8.26 3.62 3.31
C GLN A 60 9.31 3.28 2.26
N SER A 61 10.41 4.02 2.23
CA SER A 61 11.51 3.80 1.27
C SER A 61 12.81 3.42 1.95
N THR A 62 13.18 4.10 3.04
CA THR A 62 14.51 4.01 3.67
C THR A 62 15.03 2.59 3.89
N LEU A 63 14.18 1.69 4.42
CA LEU A 63 14.61 0.34 4.79
C LEU A 63 14.89 -0.56 3.58
N THR A 64 14.12 -0.42 2.50
CA THR A 64 14.08 -1.40 1.40
C THR A 64 14.66 -0.87 0.08
N HIS A 65 15.04 0.42 0.02
CA HIS A 65 15.38 1.07 -1.24
C HIS A 65 16.69 0.55 -1.85
N ASP A 66 17.79 0.52 -1.09
CA ASP A 66 19.13 0.33 -1.66
C ASP A 66 19.71 -1.08 -1.47
N VAL A 67 19.33 -1.76 -0.39
CA VAL A 67 19.93 -3.04 0.03
C VAL A 67 18.88 -4.14 0.05
N LEU A 68 18.99 -5.07 -0.89
CA LEU A 68 18.05 -6.19 -1.06
C LEU A 68 17.74 -6.92 0.27
N ASN A 69 18.78 -7.27 1.02
CA ASN A 69 18.63 -8.06 2.24
C ASN A 69 17.98 -7.31 3.40
N TYR A 70 17.90 -5.98 3.36
CA TYR A 70 17.25 -5.19 4.42
C TYR A 70 15.73 -5.33 4.41
N ALA A 71 15.14 -5.82 3.31
CA ALA A 71 13.72 -6.19 3.27
C ALA A 71 13.34 -7.19 4.39
N SER A 72 14.27 -8.05 4.83
CA SER A 72 14.01 -8.96 5.95
C SER A 72 13.71 -8.24 7.28
N TYR A 73 14.26 -7.04 7.48
CA TYR A 73 13.99 -6.25 8.68
C TYR A 73 12.59 -5.63 8.68
N ALA A 74 11.89 -5.63 7.53
CA ALA A 74 10.54 -5.11 7.40
C ALA A 74 9.47 -6.08 7.92
N ASP A 75 9.80 -7.37 8.06
CA ASP A 75 8.84 -8.42 8.45
C ASP A 75 8.22 -8.15 9.83
N ALA A 76 9.05 -8.02 10.86
CA ALA A 76 8.58 -7.80 12.23
C ALA A 76 7.79 -6.48 12.42
N PRO A 77 8.24 -5.31 11.90
CA PRO A 77 7.44 -4.08 11.90
C PRO A 77 6.09 -4.24 11.19
N THR A 78 6.04 -4.95 10.06
CA THR A 78 4.80 -5.16 9.29
C THR A 78 3.82 -6.02 10.08
N VAL A 79 4.28 -7.14 10.65
CA VAL A 79 3.44 -8.00 11.50
C VAL A 79 2.90 -7.23 12.70
N ARG A 80 3.73 -6.40 13.35
CA ARG A 80 3.27 -5.55 14.48
C ARG A 80 2.16 -4.61 14.06
N LEU A 81 2.29 -3.93 12.91
CA LEU A 81 1.25 -3.04 12.41
C LEU A 81 -0.05 -3.81 12.12
N LEU A 82 0.05 -4.89 11.34
CA LEU A 82 -1.12 -5.68 10.93
C LEU A 82 -1.86 -6.27 12.12
N LYS A 83 -1.14 -6.86 13.08
CA LYS A 83 -1.75 -7.36 14.32
C LYS A 83 -2.41 -6.26 15.11
N ALA A 84 -1.76 -5.11 15.27
CA ALA A 84 -2.33 -4.01 16.03
C ALA A 84 -3.63 -3.47 15.42
N LEU A 85 -3.69 -3.37 14.09
CA LEU A 85 -4.90 -2.93 13.37
C LEU A 85 -6.02 -3.98 13.39
N ASP A 86 -5.68 -5.27 13.47
CA ASP A 86 -6.64 -6.36 13.61
C ASP A 86 -7.19 -6.43 15.04
N ASP A 87 -6.30 -6.45 16.03
CA ASP A 87 -6.60 -6.57 17.47
C ASP A 87 -7.49 -5.43 17.98
N ASP A 88 -7.30 -4.19 17.48
CA ASP A 88 -8.13 -3.04 17.86
C ASP A 88 -9.38 -2.87 16.98
N GLY A 89 -9.56 -3.74 15.99
CA GLY A 89 -10.72 -3.75 15.10
C GLY A 89 -10.69 -2.69 13.99
N SER A 90 -9.59 -1.94 13.82
CA SER A 90 -9.44 -0.98 12.71
C SER A 90 -9.67 -1.63 11.34
N LEU A 91 -9.21 -2.87 11.16
CA LEU A 91 -9.40 -3.64 9.92
C LEU A 91 -10.84 -4.11 9.66
N ASN A 92 -11.76 -3.98 10.62
CA ASN A 92 -13.16 -4.35 10.44
C ASN A 92 -13.92 -3.38 9.54
N ASN A 93 -13.44 -2.16 9.36
CA ASN A 93 -14.12 -1.16 8.52
C ASN A 93 -13.14 -0.41 7.59
N THR A 94 -11.95 -0.98 7.39
CA THR A 94 -10.88 -0.37 6.59
C THR A 94 -10.46 -1.31 5.47
N LEU A 95 -10.51 -0.81 4.24
CA LEU A 95 -9.77 -1.42 3.14
C LEU A 95 -8.32 -0.96 3.24
N LEU A 96 -7.39 -1.90 3.35
CA LEU A 96 -5.96 -1.64 3.43
C LEU A 96 -5.28 -2.14 2.16
N VAL A 97 -4.46 -1.31 1.54
CA VAL A 97 -3.60 -1.69 0.41
C VAL A 97 -2.15 -1.49 0.84
N ILE A 98 -1.33 -2.53 0.74
CA ILE A 98 0.12 -2.46 0.91
C ILE A 98 0.73 -2.81 -0.44
N PHE A 99 1.51 -1.90 -1.02
CA PHE A 99 2.07 -2.10 -2.35
C PHE A 99 3.44 -1.43 -2.49
N SER A 100 4.21 -1.89 -3.47
CA SER A 100 5.43 -1.23 -3.92
C SER A 100 5.19 -0.43 -5.19
N ASP A 101 5.93 0.65 -5.39
CA ASP A 101 6.01 1.34 -6.69
C ASP A 101 6.94 0.61 -7.67
N HIS A 102 7.95 -0.09 -7.16
CA HIS A 102 8.88 -0.91 -7.94
C HIS A 102 9.49 -2.04 -7.09
N GLY A 103 10.16 -3.02 -7.72
CA GLY A 103 11.05 -3.96 -7.02
C GLY A 103 12.45 -3.38 -6.77
N ILE A 104 13.44 -4.19 -6.40
CA ILE A 104 14.78 -3.67 -6.12
C ILE A 104 15.41 -3.03 -7.36
N ARG A 105 15.83 -1.75 -7.27
CA ARG A 105 16.46 -1.00 -8.37
C ARG A 105 17.98 -0.81 -8.22
N TYR A 106 18.55 -1.38 -7.16
CA TYR A 106 19.93 -1.19 -6.75
C TYR A 106 20.65 -2.53 -6.53
N GLY A 107 21.98 -2.49 -6.64
CA GLY A 107 22.86 -3.63 -6.43
C GLY A 107 22.93 -4.62 -7.60
N ASP A 108 23.85 -5.58 -7.47
CA ASP A 108 24.23 -6.49 -8.56
C ASP A 108 23.10 -7.43 -9.01
N MET A 109 22.13 -7.69 -8.13
CA MET A 109 20.97 -8.54 -8.42
C MET A 109 20.24 -8.08 -9.69
N ARG A 110 20.17 -6.77 -9.92
CA ARG A 110 19.47 -6.16 -11.05
C ARG A 110 20.06 -6.51 -12.41
N TYR A 111 21.34 -6.92 -12.46
CA TYR A 111 21.99 -7.37 -13.69
C TYR A 111 21.70 -8.84 -14.03
N THR A 112 21.14 -9.59 -13.09
CA THR A 112 20.73 -10.98 -13.32
C THR A 112 19.43 -11.05 -14.11
N TYR A 113 19.18 -12.19 -14.76
CA TYR A 113 17.90 -12.43 -15.45
C TYR A 113 16.71 -12.33 -14.49
N ILE A 114 16.81 -12.95 -13.31
CA ILE A 114 15.75 -12.95 -12.29
C ILE A 114 15.53 -11.53 -11.74
N GLY A 115 16.60 -10.78 -11.47
CA GLY A 115 16.50 -9.42 -10.95
C GLY A 115 15.74 -8.46 -11.87
N LYS A 116 15.74 -8.70 -13.19
CA LYS A 116 14.91 -7.93 -14.13
C LYS A 116 13.41 -8.17 -13.91
N PHE A 117 13.00 -9.38 -13.53
CA PHE A 117 11.62 -9.67 -13.17
C PHE A 117 11.30 -9.05 -11.82
N GLU A 118 12.13 -9.29 -10.80
CA GLU A 118 11.93 -8.75 -9.45
C GLU A 118 11.79 -7.23 -9.46
N GLU A 119 12.63 -6.52 -10.23
CA GLU A 119 12.52 -5.06 -10.42
C GLU A 119 11.14 -4.60 -10.95
N ARG A 120 10.55 -5.38 -11.85
CA ARG A 120 9.34 -5.03 -12.62
C ARG A 120 8.05 -5.61 -12.04
N MET A 121 8.17 -6.47 -11.02
CA MET A 121 7.04 -7.10 -10.34
C MET A 121 6.92 -6.55 -8.92
N PRO A 122 6.38 -5.32 -8.76
CA PRO A 122 6.12 -4.78 -7.44
C PRO A 122 5.10 -5.65 -6.70
N PHE A 123 5.32 -5.86 -5.41
CA PHE A 123 4.38 -6.58 -4.57
C PHE A 123 3.10 -5.76 -4.35
N MET A 124 1.97 -6.44 -4.15
CA MET A 124 0.71 -5.83 -3.75
C MET A 124 -0.16 -6.78 -2.92
N TYR A 125 -0.65 -6.28 -1.79
CA TYR A 125 -1.61 -6.95 -0.91
C TYR A 125 -2.78 -6.04 -0.64
N MET A 126 -3.98 -6.61 -0.62
CA MET A 126 -5.21 -5.91 -0.26
C MET A 126 -5.94 -6.68 0.83
N HIS A 127 -6.27 -6.01 1.92
CA HIS A 127 -7.22 -6.49 2.91
C HIS A 127 -8.55 -5.75 2.71
N ILE A 128 -9.63 -6.51 2.61
CA ILE A 128 -10.99 -6.00 2.49
C ILE A 128 -11.81 -6.52 3.67
N PRO A 129 -12.61 -5.69 4.36
CA PRO A 129 -13.45 -6.14 5.45
C PRO A 129 -14.35 -7.33 5.08
N LYS A 130 -14.36 -8.38 5.90
CA LYS A 130 -15.11 -9.62 5.62
C LYS A 130 -16.60 -9.38 5.40
N TRP A 131 -17.22 -8.49 6.18
CA TRP A 131 -18.64 -8.17 6.02
C TRP A 131 -18.94 -7.56 4.65
N PHE A 132 -17.98 -6.81 4.08
CA PHE A 132 -18.15 -6.19 2.76
C PHE A 132 -18.12 -7.25 1.67
N LEU A 133 -17.18 -8.19 1.74
CA LEU A 133 -17.09 -9.31 0.80
C LEU A 133 -18.35 -10.20 0.89
N ASN A 134 -18.79 -10.55 2.10
CA ASN A 134 -20.00 -11.35 2.31
C ASN A 134 -21.27 -10.70 1.74
N GLN A 135 -21.34 -9.36 1.73
CA GLN A 135 -22.47 -8.62 1.14
C GLN A 135 -22.36 -8.44 -0.38
N ASN A 136 -21.18 -8.66 -0.96
CA ASN A 136 -20.87 -8.44 -2.36
C ASN A 136 -20.13 -9.66 -2.95
N PRO A 137 -20.79 -10.82 -3.07
CA PRO A 137 -20.14 -12.07 -3.47
C PRO A 137 -19.53 -12.00 -4.88
N ASP A 138 -20.10 -11.20 -5.79
CA ASP A 138 -19.52 -10.98 -7.12
C ASP A 138 -18.18 -10.24 -7.03
N ILE A 139 -18.06 -9.26 -6.12
CA ILE A 139 -16.80 -8.55 -5.87
C ILE A 139 -15.76 -9.52 -5.27
N GLU A 140 -16.16 -10.35 -4.30
CA GLU A 140 -15.27 -11.35 -3.72
C GLU A 140 -14.74 -12.31 -4.78
N ARG A 141 -15.63 -12.86 -5.62
CA ARG A 141 -15.26 -13.73 -6.73
C ARG A 141 -14.28 -13.05 -7.69
N ASN A 142 -14.57 -11.81 -8.11
CA ASN A 142 -13.72 -11.06 -9.03
C ASN A 142 -12.34 -10.77 -8.40
N MET A 143 -12.29 -10.40 -7.12
CA MET A 143 -11.04 -10.17 -6.42
C MET A 143 -10.19 -11.44 -6.32
N ILE A 144 -10.80 -12.60 -6.12
CA ILE A 144 -10.09 -13.90 -6.13
C ILE A 144 -9.52 -14.19 -7.52
N MET A 145 -10.33 -14.07 -8.57
CA MET A 145 -9.88 -14.30 -9.95
C MET A 145 -8.76 -13.32 -10.35
N ASN A 146 -8.86 -12.06 -9.92
CA ASN A 146 -7.91 -11.00 -10.22
C ASN A 146 -6.53 -11.19 -9.55
N GLN A 147 -6.33 -12.18 -8.68
CA GLN A 147 -5.00 -12.45 -8.10
C GLN A 147 -3.99 -12.89 -9.17
N ASP A 148 -4.46 -13.55 -10.23
CA ASP A 148 -3.63 -14.07 -11.33
C ASP A 148 -3.75 -13.21 -12.60
N ARG A 149 -4.09 -11.92 -12.45
CA ARG A 149 -4.31 -10.98 -13.57
C ARG A 149 -3.30 -9.84 -13.57
N LEU A 150 -3.03 -9.28 -14.75
CA LEU A 150 -2.22 -8.07 -14.89
C LEU A 150 -2.97 -6.88 -14.31
N ILE A 151 -2.40 -6.29 -13.25
CA ILE A 151 -2.96 -5.16 -12.51
C ILE A 151 -1.96 -4.02 -12.48
N THR A 152 -2.47 -2.81 -12.61
CA THR A 152 -1.71 -1.57 -12.49
C THR A 152 -2.24 -0.72 -11.34
N LEU A 153 -1.49 0.30 -10.95
CA LEU A 153 -1.95 1.27 -9.94
C LEU A 153 -3.14 2.11 -10.41
N PHE A 154 -3.36 2.20 -11.72
CA PHE A 154 -4.57 2.84 -12.25
C PHE A 154 -5.84 2.06 -11.90
N ASP A 155 -5.75 0.72 -11.86
CA ASP A 155 -6.87 -0.12 -11.43
C ASP A 155 -7.19 0.08 -9.94
N ILE A 156 -6.15 0.28 -9.11
CA ILE A 156 -6.32 0.61 -7.70
C ILE A 156 -6.99 1.97 -7.54
N HIS A 157 -6.54 2.98 -8.29
CA HIS A 157 -7.17 4.29 -8.30
C HIS A 157 -8.65 4.23 -8.74
N ALA A 158 -8.95 3.49 -9.81
CA ALA A 158 -10.32 3.24 -10.26
C ALA A 158 -11.17 2.54 -9.18
N THR A 159 -10.59 1.56 -8.48
CA THR A 159 -11.23 0.84 -7.37
C THR A 159 -11.53 1.77 -6.19
N LEU A 160 -10.57 2.62 -5.81
CA LEU A 160 -10.76 3.61 -4.75
C LEU A 160 -11.84 4.64 -5.09
N LYS A 161 -11.89 5.10 -6.34
CA LYS A 161 -12.98 5.97 -6.81
C LYS A 161 -14.34 5.27 -6.80
N HIS A 162 -14.37 3.99 -7.17
CA HIS A 162 -15.60 3.21 -7.16
C HIS A 162 -16.16 3.04 -5.75
N LEU A 163 -15.29 2.80 -4.75
CA LEU A 163 -15.67 2.70 -3.33
C LEU A 163 -16.46 3.92 -2.84
N LEU A 164 -16.13 5.12 -3.31
CA LEU A 164 -16.83 6.35 -2.93
C LEU A 164 -18.28 6.42 -3.46
N HIS A 165 -18.60 5.63 -4.49
CA HIS A 165 -19.88 5.70 -5.22
C HIS A 165 -20.69 4.40 -5.17
N LEU A 166 -20.27 3.41 -4.37
CA LEU A 166 -20.90 2.08 -4.28
C LEU A 166 -22.42 2.10 -4.14
N LYS A 167 -22.97 3.06 -3.38
CA LYS A 167 -24.41 3.15 -3.12
C LYS A 167 -25.23 3.74 -4.26
N ASN A 168 -24.60 4.49 -5.16
CA ASN A 168 -25.36 5.33 -6.08
C ASN A 168 -25.81 4.61 -7.34
N GLN A 169 -25.45 3.34 -7.56
CA GLN A 169 -25.76 2.57 -8.79
C GLN A 169 -25.63 3.40 -10.08
N VAL A 170 -24.79 4.45 -10.06
CA VAL A 170 -24.54 5.25 -11.24
C VAL A 170 -23.86 4.24 -12.14
N SER A 171 -24.48 4.00 -13.29
CA SER A 171 -23.83 3.39 -14.43
C SER A 171 -22.64 4.29 -14.72
N LEU A 172 -21.53 4.04 -14.03
CA LEU A 172 -20.23 4.60 -14.33
C LEU A 172 -19.84 3.88 -15.63
N GLU A 173 -20.53 4.21 -16.71
CA GLU A 173 -20.12 3.94 -18.09
C GLU A 173 -18.86 4.74 -18.43
N ASP A 174 -18.43 5.63 -17.54
CA ASP A 174 -17.16 6.31 -17.64
C ASP A 174 -16.02 5.33 -17.41
N SER A 175 -15.50 4.83 -18.53
CA SER A 175 -14.12 4.43 -18.70
C SER A 175 -13.23 5.29 -17.80
N TYR A 176 -12.68 4.70 -16.73
CA TYR A 176 -11.52 5.34 -16.14
C TYR A 176 -10.43 5.20 -17.20
N GLU A 177 -10.05 6.35 -17.77
CA GLU A 177 -9.20 6.50 -18.97
C GLU A 177 -7.92 5.65 -18.94
N PHE A 178 -7.49 5.20 -17.75
CA PHE A 178 -6.26 4.45 -17.55
C PHE A 178 -6.39 3.14 -16.75
N GLY A 179 -7.58 2.74 -16.24
CA GLY A 179 -7.65 1.58 -15.34
C GLY A 179 -9.01 0.91 -15.15
N MET A 180 -9.01 -0.40 -14.92
CA MET A 180 -10.21 -1.19 -14.66
C MET A 180 -10.48 -1.29 -13.15
N ARG A 181 -11.75 -1.24 -12.74
CA ARG A 181 -12.12 -1.46 -11.33
C ARG A 181 -11.81 -2.90 -10.95
N ARG A 182 -11.00 -3.14 -9.91
CA ARG A 182 -10.68 -4.50 -9.41
C ARG A 182 -11.88 -5.26 -8.84
N PHE A 183 -12.97 -4.56 -8.54
CA PHE A 183 -14.24 -5.18 -8.16
C PHE A 183 -14.96 -5.86 -9.34
N ASN A 184 -14.53 -5.56 -10.57
CA ASN A 184 -14.94 -6.28 -11.77
C ASN A 184 -13.84 -7.28 -12.15
N GLU A 185 -14.20 -8.30 -12.91
CA GLU A 185 -13.21 -9.22 -13.49
C GLU A 185 -12.29 -8.45 -14.46
N ILE A 186 -10.98 -8.64 -14.31
CA ILE A 186 -9.98 -8.20 -15.26
C ILE A 186 -9.79 -9.34 -16.29
N PRO A 187 -9.87 -9.04 -17.60
CA PRO A 187 -9.67 -10.05 -18.64
C PRO A 187 -8.32 -10.77 -18.51
N ASP A 188 -8.32 -12.07 -18.77
CA ASP A 188 -7.10 -12.88 -18.84
C ASP A 188 -6.19 -12.47 -19.99
N SER A 189 -6.79 -11.95 -21.07
CA SER A 189 -6.13 -11.50 -22.28
C SER A 189 -5.55 -10.09 -22.19
N ARG A 190 -5.61 -9.42 -21.02
CA ARG A 190 -5.11 -8.05 -20.85
C ARG A 190 -3.61 -7.98 -21.15
N THR A 191 -3.22 -6.97 -21.89
CA THR A 191 -1.85 -6.65 -22.29
C THR A 191 -1.40 -5.33 -21.68
N CYS A 192 -0.12 -4.98 -21.88
CA CYS A 192 0.42 -3.68 -21.46
C CYS A 192 -0.09 -2.49 -22.32
N GLU A 193 -0.74 -2.75 -23.45
CA GLU A 193 -1.31 -1.73 -24.33
C GLU A 193 -2.74 -1.31 -23.91
N ASP A 194 -3.38 -2.10 -23.04
CA ASP A 194 -4.73 -1.88 -22.47
C ASP A 194 -4.69 -1.03 -21.19
#